data_AF-A0A851GAF5-F1
#
_entry.id   AF-A0A851GAF5-F1
#
_cell.length_a   1.000
_cell.length_b   1.000
_cell.length_c   1.000
_cell.angle_alpha   90.00
_cell.angle_beta   90.00
_cell.angle_gamma   90.00
#
_symmetry.space_group_name_H-M   'P 1'
#
loop_
_entity.id
_entity.type
_entity.pdbx_description
1 polymer ?
#
loop_
_entity_poly.entity_id
_entity_poly.type
_entity_poly.pdbx_seq_one_letter_code
_entity_poly.pdbx_strand_id
1 'polypeptide(L)' 'MAGQSDYLPPGLPLNRAKWPQEFQLKEHYDMRAAALVRQLYEKKTTRHAVVQQIEATPESQREFFRERLNYWRAQREGEI' A
#
# COMPACT_ATOMS: atom_id res chain seq x y z
N MET A 1 18.66 -3.14 5.88
CA MET A 1 17.73 -2.51 6.85
C MET A 1 16.56 -2.01 6.04
N ALA A 2 15.38 -2.62 6.17
CA ALA A 2 14.19 -2.08 5.48
C ALA A 2 13.90 -0.73 6.14
N GLY A 3 14.34 0.34 5.49
CA GLY A 3 14.06 1.70 5.91
C GLY A 3 12.57 1.87 6.06
N GLN A 4 12.18 2.60 7.08
CA GLN A 4 10.83 3.10 7.24
C GLN A 4 10.28 3.57 5.89
N SER A 5 9.04 3.18 5.55
CA SER A 5 8.46 3.48 4.24
C SER A 5 8.58 4.97 3.91
N ASP A 6 8.84 5.27 2.65
CA ASP A 6 9.07 6.60 2.08
C ASP A 6 8.00 7.65 2.43
N TYR A 7 6.76 7.20 2.65
CA TYR A 7 5.63 8.05 3.02
C TYR A 7 5.47 8.31 4.53
N LEU A 8 6.33 7.72 5.37
CA LEU A 8 6.29 7.87 6.82
C LEU A 8 7.39 8.83 7.30
N PRO A 9 7.08 9.76 8.22
CA PRO A 9 8.08 10.68 8.75
C PRO A 9 9.12 9.94 9.60
N PRO A 10 10.39 10.39 9.60
CA PRO A 10 11.41 9.83 10.45
C PRO A 10 11.06 10.03 11.93
N GLY A 11 11.52 9.11 12.78
CA GLY A 11 11.37 9.24 14.24
C GLY A 11 10.03 8.79 14.80
N LEU A 12 9.18 8.12 14.00
CA LEU A 12 8.00 7.45 14.55
C LEU A 12 8.40 6.36 15.56
N PRO A 13 7.61 6.17 16.64
CA PRO A 13 7.87 5.10 17.60
C PRO A 13 7.93 3.73 16.93
N LEU A 14 8.77 2.81 17.40
CA LEU A 14 8.78 1.43 16.88
C LEU A 14 7.42 0.72 17.06
N ASN A 15 6.66 1.10 18.09
CA ASN A 15 5.31 0.59 18.30
C ASN A 15 4.29 1.33 17.42
N ARG A 16 3.82 0.64 16.37
CA ARG A 16 2.81 1.12 15.40
C ARG A 16 1.49 1.54 16.04
N ALA A 17 1.09 0.92 17.15
CA ALA A 17 -0.14 1.30 17.86
C ALA A 17 -0.07 2.70 18.50
N LYS A 18 1.14 3.26 18.65
CA LYS A 18 1.35 4.63 19.14
C LYS A 18 1.38 5.65 18.00
N TRP A 19 1.27 5.23 16.74
CA TRP A 19 1.31 6.16 15.62
C TRP A 19 0.01 6.98 15.56
N PRO A 20 0.08 8.23 15.08
CA PRO A 20 -1.09 8.93 14.58
C PRO A 20 -1.92 8.05 13.63
N GLN A 21 -3.25 8.17 13.71
CA GLN A 21 -4.18 7.34 12.93
C GLN A 21 -3.92 7.43 11.43
N GLU A 22 -3.51 8.59 10.92
CA GLU A 22 -3.15 8.80 9.52
C GLU A 22 -2.03 7.86 9.03
N PHE A 23 -1.00 7.63 9.86
CA PHE A 23 0.13 6.78 9.50
C PHE A 23 -0.21 5.31 9.63
N GLN A 24 -1.05 4.95 10.61
CA GLN A 24 -1.60 3.59 10.70
C GLN A 24 -2.45 3.25 9.46
N LEU A 25 -3.28 4.19 9.02
CA LEU A 25 -4.09 4.02 7.81
C LEU A 25 -3.22 3.89 6.55
N LYS A 26 -2.23 4.76 6.38
CA LYS A 26 -1.26 4.66 5.27
C LYS A 26 -0.56 3.30 5.27
N GLU A 27 -0.08 2.84 6.43
CA GLU A 27 0.55 1.53 6.53
C GLU A 27 -0.40 0.38 6.17
N HIS A 28 -1.65 0.46 6.62
CA HIS A 28 -2.67 -0.53 6.27
C HIS A 28 -2.91 -0.58 4.74
N TYR A 29 -3.04 0.56 4.07
CA TYR A 29 -3.22 0.59 2.61
C TYR A 29 -1.98 0.15 1.85
N ASP A 30 -0.77 0.45 2.33
CA ASP A 30 0.47 -0.05 1.74
C ASP A 30 0.57 -1.58 1.82
N MET A 31 0.32 -2.16 3.01
CA MET A 31 0.29 -3.61 3.19
C MET A 31 -0.76 -4.28 2.31
N ARG A 32 -1.94 -3.66 2.19
CA ARG A 32 -3.01 -4.13 1.30
C ARG A 32 -2.58 -4.06 -0.17
N ALA A 33 -1.89 -3.00 -0.58
CA ALA A 33 -1.41 -2.84 -1.95
C ALA A 33 -0.38 -3.92 -2.29
N ALA A 34 0.60 -4.16 -1.41
CA ALA A 34 1.59 -5.22 -1.55
C ALA A 34 0.93 -6.59 -1.73
N ALA A 35 -0.06 -6.89 -0.88
CA ALA A 35 -0.81 -8.15 -0.94
C ALA A 35 -1.61 -8.30 -2.25
N LEU A 36 -2.31 -7.26 -2.69
CA LEU A 36 -3.09 -7.29 -3.93
C LEU A 36 -2.22 -7.47 -5.16
N VAL A 37 -1.11 -6.75 -5.27
CA VAL A 37 -0.15 -6.91 -6.36
C VAL A 37 0.37 -8.34 -6.38
N ARG A 38 0.82 -8.86 -5.23
CA ARG A 38 1.26 -10.25 -5.12
C ARG A 38 0.17 -11.24 -5.59
N GLN A 39 -1.06 -11.09 -5.10
CA GLN A 39 -2.19 -11.94 -5.50
C GLN A 39 -2.50 -11.85 -6.99
N LEU A 40 -2.32 -10.69 -7.61
CA LEU A 40 -2.55 -10.48 -9.04
C LEU A 40 -1.56 -11.29 -9.88
N TYR A 41 -0.27 -11.27 -9.54
CA TYR A 41 0.73 -12.09 -10.22
C TYR A 41 0.60 -13.59 -9.89
N GLU A 42 0.12 -13.94 -8.69
CA GLU A 42 -0.24 -15.31 -8.33
C GLU A 42 -1.57 -15.79 -8.97
N LYS A 43 -2.24 -14.94 -9.77
CA LYS A 43 -3.54 -15.21 -10.41
C LYS A 43 -4.67 -15.57 -9.41
N LYS A 44 -4.54 -15.14 -8.15
CA LYS A 44 -5.55 -15.30 -7.09
C LYS A 44 -6.61 -14.19 -7.08
N THR A 45 -6.32 -13.09 -7.77
CA THR A 45 -7.27 -11.99 -8.00
C THR A 45 -7.17 -11.52 -9.45
N THR A 46 -8.13 -10.71 -9.89
CA THR A 46 -8.16 -10.12 -11.23
C THR A 46 -7.90 -8.62 -11.17
N ARG A 47 -7.47 -8.03 -12.28
CA ARG A 47 -7.34 -6.57 -12.40
C ARG A 47 -8.65 -5.85 -12.10
N HIS A 48 -9.78 -6.42 -12.54
CA HIS A 48 -11.10 -5.87 -12.26
C HIS A 48 -11.40 -5.83 -10.75
N ALA A 49 -11.11 -6.92 -10.03
CA ALA A 49 -11.28 -6.94 -8.57
C ALA A 49 -10.39 -5.93 -7.86
N VAL A 50 -9.16 -5.71 -8.34
CA VAL A 50 -8.28 -4.65 -7.82
C VAL A 50 -8.88 -3.25 -8.04
N VAL A 51 -9.43 -2.98 -9.23
CA VAL A 51 -10.11 -1.71 -9.54
C VAL A 51 -11.31 -1.49 -8.62
N GLN A 52 -12.14 -2.52 -8.38
CA GLN A 52 -13.26 -2.42 -7.45
C GLN A 52 -12.82 -2.07 -6.02
N GLN A 53 -11.68 -2.61 -5.55
CA GLN A 53 -11.14 -2.24 -4.24
C GLN A 53 -10.66 -0.79 -4.18
N ILE A 54 -10.12 -0.26 -5.27
CA ILE A 54 -9.74 1.16 -5.37
C ILE A 54 -11.00 2.05 -5.34
N GLU A 55 -12.04 1.67 -6.07
CA GLU A 55 -13.31 2.41 -6.10
C GLU A 55 -14.00 2.42 -4.73
N ALA A 56 -14.00 1.29 -4.02
CA ALA A 56 -14.55 1.16 -2.67
C ALA A 56 -13.71 1.87 -1.59
N THR A 57 -12.47 2.27 -1.90
CA THR A 57 -11.62 3.01 -0.96
C THR A 57 -12.11 4.47 -0.84
N PRO A 58 -12.17 5.03 0.38
CA PRO A 58 -12.52 6.44 0.59
C PRO A 58 -11.64 7.37 -0.25
N GLU A 59 -12.22 8.45 -0.76
CA GLU A 59 -11.53 9.37 -1.69
C GLU A 59 -10.21 9.91 -1.12
N SER A 60 -10.20 10.25 0.17
CA SER A 60 -9.01 10.74 0.90
C SER A 60 -7.85 9.75 0.97
N GLN A 61 -8.09 8.47 0.71
CA GLN A 61 -7.08 7.40 0.74
C GLN A 61 -6.84 6.76 -0.63
N ARG A 62 -7.73 7.03 -1.61
CA ARG A 62 -7.73 6.37 -2.91
C ARG A 62 -6.48 6.70 -3.73
N GLU A 63 -6.03 7.95 -3.68
CA GLU A 63 -4.82 8.39 -4.39
C GLU A 63 -3.58 7.69 -3.83
N PHE A 64 -3.39 7.75 -2.51
CA PHE A 64 -2.30 7.04 -1.83
C PHE A 64 -2.32 5.54 -2.12
N PHE A 65 -3.50 4.91 -2.08
CA PHE A 65 -3.61 3.48 -2.36
C PHE A 65 -3.24 3.13 -3.82
N ARG A 66 -3.61 3.96 -4.79
CA ARG A 66 -3.19 3.81 -6.20
C ARG A 66 -1.68 3.94 -6.35
N GLU A 67 -1.08 4.92 -5.69
CA GLU A 67 0.37 5.13 -5.70
C GLU A 67 1.10 3.88 -5.18
N ARG A 68 0.66 3.32 -4.05
CA ARG A 68 1.26 2.10 -3.49
C ARG A 68 1.06 0.88 -4.38
N LEU A 69 -0.09 0.73 -5.04
CA LEU A 69 -0.29 -0.35 -6.02
C LEU A 69 0.69 -0.24 -7.19
N ASN A 70 0.94 0.98 -7.68
CA ASN A 70 1.91 1.21 -8.74
C ASN A 70 3.35 0.96 -8.26
N TYR A 71 3.71 1.41 -7.06
CA TYR A 71 5.02 1.14 -6.45
C TYR A 71 5.30 -0.37 -6.37
N TRP A 72 4.38 -1.15 -5.79
CA TRP A 72 4.57 -2.60 -5.65
C TRP A 72 4.57 -3.32 -7.00
N ARG A 73 3.82 -2.81 -7.99
CA ARG A 73 3.90 -3.32 -9.36
C ARG A 73 5.27 -3.07 -9.96
N ALA A 74 5.77 -1.84 -9.92
CA ALA A 74 7.09 -1.47 -10.43
C ALA A 74 8.20 -2.28 -9.75
N GLN A 75 8.14 -2.43 -8.42
CA GLN A 75 9.06 -3.25 -7.64
C GLN A 75 9.01 -4.74 -8.05
N ARG A 76 7.84 -5.25 -8.43
CA ARG A 76 7.67 -6.63 -8.93
C ARG A 76 8.17 -6.80 -10.36
N GLU A 77 8.07 -5.76 -11.18
CA GLU A 77 8.53 -5.72 -12.57
C GLU A 77 10.04 -5.38 -12.67
N GLY A 78 10.67 -4.98 -11.56
CA GLY A 78 12.10 -4.63 -11.50
C GLY A 78 12.40 -3.23 -12.05
N GLU A 79 11.41 -2.35 -12.06
CA GLU A 79 11.51 -0.97 -12.58
C GLU A 79 12.05 0.04 -11.55
N ILE A 80 12.14 -0.36 -10.27
CA ILE A 80 12.65 0.43 -9.14
C ILE A 80 13.40 -0.44 -8.12
#